data_AF-A0A8J4D2G6-F1
#
_entry.id   AF-A0A8J4D2G6-F1
#
_cell.length_a   1.000
_cell.length_b   1.000
_cell.length_c   1.000
_cell.angle_alpha   90.00
_cell.angle_beta   90.00
_cell.angle_gamma   90.00
#
_symmetry.space_group_name_H-M   'P 1'
#
loop_
_entity.id
_entity.type
_entity.pdbx_description
1 polymer ?
#
loop_
_entity_poly.entity_id
_entity_poly.type
_entity_poly.pdbx_seq_one_letter_code
_entity_poly.pdbx_strand_id
1 'polypeptide(L)'
;MDVCGPMPETSLGGSRYVTTVLDDCTGLSTVAFTETKETIGKKVRTMIEALENMSGRRVKEVRTDRGREFVNKTMGDYFSNKGIIHGTTVGYTPEQNWAAERLNRTLLEKTRAMLAESGLSEKLWAEAW
;
A
#
# COMPACT_ATOMS: atom_id res chain seq x y z
N MET A 1 -0.85 -2.16 -6.16
CA MET A 1 -0.72 -1.95 -4.70
C MET A 1 0.62 -2.49 -4.31
N ASP A 2 1.28 -1.82 -3.37
CA ASP A 2 2.64 -2.17 -2.98
C ASP A 2 2.88 -1.87 -1.50
N VAL A 3 3.85 -2.56 -0.90
CA VAL A 3 4.23 -2.40 0.50
C VAL A 3 5.66 -1.92 0.59
N CYS A 4 5.86 -0.77 1.25
CA CYS A 4 7.18 -0.29 1.62
C CYS A 4 7.50 -0.69 3.07
N GLY A 5 8.66 -1.32 3.29
CA GLY A 5 9.18 -1.62 4.62
C GLY A 5 9.83 -3.00 4.75
N PRO A 6 10.31 -3.37 5.95
CA PRO A 6 10.22 -2.58 7.19
C PRO A 6 11.04 -1.29 7.11
N MET A 7 10.48 -0.19 7.62
CA MET A 7 11.20 1.07 7.75
C MET A 7 12.36 0.94 8.75
N PRO A 8 13.47 1.69 8.55
CA PRO A 8 14.62 1.65 9.47
C PRO A 8 14.22 2.01 10.91
N GLU A 9 13.43 3.07 11.06
CA GLU A 9 12.89 3.53 12.33
C GLU A 9 11.43 3.15 12.49
N THR A 10 11.03 2.80 13.71
CA THR A 10 9.61 2.60 14.02
C THR A 10 8.96 3.96 14.20
N SER A 11 7.81 4.18 13.56
CA SER A 11 7.08 5.45 13.69
C SER A 11 6.62 5.70 15.13
N LEU A 12 6.21 6.93 15.44
CA LEU A 12 5.66 7.30 16.74
C LEU A 12 4.44 6.43 17.11
N GLY A 13 3.61 6.07 16.13
CA GLY A 13 2.46 5.17 16.29
C GLY A 13 2.79 3.67 16.27
N GLY A 14 4.07 3.27 16.25
CA GLY A 14 4.47 1.86 16.25
C GLY A 14 4.46 1.17 14.88
N SER A 15 4.07 1.88 13.82
CA SER A 15 4.07 1.34 12.46
C SER A 15 5.49 1.12 11.93
N ARG A 16 5.65 0.11 11.08
CA ARG A 16 6.90 -0.29 10.41
C ARG A 16 6.76 -0.47 8.90
N TYR A 17 5.53 -0.59 8.40
CA TYR A 17 5.24 -0.81 6.99
C TYR A 17 4.22 0.20 6.50
N VAL A 18 4.36 0.60 5.24
CA VAL A 18 3.39 1.42 4.52
C VAL A 18 2.81 0.61 3.38
N THR A 19 1.50 0.56 3.28
CA THR A 19 0.81 -0.04 2.14
C THR A 19 0.16 1.06 1.32
N THR A 20 0.46 1.10 0.04
CA THR A 20 -0.09 2.10 -0.89
C THR A 20 -1.00 1.43 -1.91
N VAL A 21 -2.20 1.98 -2.03
CA VAL A 21 -3.19 1.62 -3.05
C VAL A 21 -3.31 2.81 -4.00
N LEU A 22 -3.09 2.55 -5.28
CA LEU A 22 -3.24 3.52 -6.36
C LEU A 22 -4.35 3.03 -7.28
N ASP A 23 -5.27 3.92 -7.61
CA ASP A 23 -6.26 3.72 -8.66
C ASP A 23 -5.67 4.15 -10.01
N ASP A 24 -5.49 3.18 -10.92
CA ASP A 24 -4.86 3.39 -12.22
C ASP A 24 -5.67 4.32 -13.15
N CYS A 25 -6.98 4.50 -12.90
CA CYS A 25 -7.86 5.31 -13.74
C CYS A 25 -7.80 6.80 -13.37
N THR A 26 -7.89 7.11 -12.08
CA THR A 26 -7.99 8.48 -11.57
C THR A 26 -6.67 9.02 -11.03
N GLY A 27 -5.69 8.14 -10.78
CA GLY A 27 -4.45 8.50 -10.08
C GLY A 27 -4.66 8.75 -8.59
N LEU A 28 -5.88 8.52 -8.05
CA LEU A 28 -6.15 8.63 -6.63
C LEU A 28 -5.34 7.57 -5.88
N SER A 29 -4.59 7.99 -4.86
CA SER A 29 -3.85 7.09 -4.00
C SER A 29 -4.27 7.22 -2.54
N THR A 30 -4.21 6.12 -1.81
CA THR A 30 -4.39 6.08 -0.36
C THR A 30 -3.32 5.20 0.27
N VAL A 31 -2.96 5.52 1.50
CA VAL A 31 -1.88 4.87 2.25
C VAL A 31 -2.41 4.35 3.58
N ALA A 32 -1.86 3.23 4.04
CA ALA A 32 -2.10 2.72 5.38
C ALA A 32 -0.78 2.33 6.04
N PHE A 33 -0.70 2.64 7.32
CA PHE A 33 0.44 2.30 8.18
C PHE A 33 0.11 1.07 9.01
N THR A 34 1.10 0.18 9.13
CA THR A 34 0.96 -1.11 9.83
C THR A 34 2.21 -1.47 10.58
N GLU A 35 2.06 -2.11 11.74
CA GLU A 35 3.13 -2.52 12.64
C GLU A 35 3.78 -3.83 12.16
N THR A 36 2.97 -4.74 11.61
CA THR A 36 3.42 -6.07 11.16
C THR A 36 2.82 -6.46 9.81
N LYS A 37 3.48 -7.36 9.08
CA LYS A 37 3.00 -7.82 7.76
C LYS A 37 1.64 -8.51 7.83
N GLU A 38 1.32 -9.16 8.95
CA GLU A 38 0.06 -9.87 9.15
C GLU A 38 -1.14 -8.92 9.19
N THR A 39 -0.93 -7.67 9.61
CA THR A 39 -1.99 -6.65 9.70
C THR A 39 -2.30 -5.97 8.35
N ILE A 40 -1.39 -6.07 7.37
CA ILE A 40 -1.51 -5.47 6.04
C ILE A 40 -2.79 -5.94 5.34
N GLY A 41 -3.01 -7.26 5.29
CA GLY A 41 -4.17 -7.82 4.61
C GLY A 41 -5.50 -7.29 5.16
N LYS A 42 -5.60 -7.07 6.48
CA LYS A 42 -6.79 -6.48 7.10
C LYS A 42 -6.98 -5.03 6.67
N LYS A 43 -5.92 -4.21 6.69
CA LYS A 43 -5.98 -2.81 6.28
C LYS A 43 -6.35 -2.65 4.80
N VAL A 44 -5.76 -3.47 3.92
CA VAL A 44 -6.07 -3.47 2.48
C VAL A 44 -7.56 -3.70 2.23
N ARG A 45 -8.19 -4.64 2.92
CA ARG A 45 -9.64 -4.89 2.78
C ARG A 45 -10.47 -3.66 3.15
N THR A 46 -10.16 -3.04 4.29
CA THR A 46 -10.83 -1.82 4.73
C THR A 46 -10.61 -0.66 3.75
N MET A 47 -9.40 -0.54 3.18
CA MET A 47 -9.11 0.49 2.16
C MET A 47 -9.92 0.26 0.89
N ILE A 48 -10.00 -0.98 0.39
CA ILE A 48 -10.81 -1.32 -0.79
C ILE A 48 -12.27 -0.98 -0.53
N GLU A 49 -12.82 -1.37 0.62
CA GLU A 49 -14.22 -1.05 0.99
C GLU A 49 -14.48 0.45 1.08
N ALA A 50 -13.56 1.21 1.68
CA ALA A 50 -13.67 2.66 1.74
C ALA A 50 -13.62 3.28 0.34
N LEU A 51 -12.70 2.85 -0.53
CA LEU A 51 -12.59 3.34 -1.91
C LEU A 51 -13.83 3.03 -2.74
N GLU A 52 -14.39 1.81 -2.62
CA GLU A 52 -15.62 1.43 -3.29
C GLU A 52 -16.80 2.29 -2.82
N ASN A 53 -16.91 2.51 -1.51
CA ASN A 53 -17.98 3.33 -0.92
C ASN A 53 -17.86 4.81 -1.32
N MET A 54 -16.65 5.38 -1.30
CA MET A 54 -16.42 6.78 -1.68
C MET A 54 -16.64 7.02 -3.17
N SER A 55 -16.22 6.08 -4.01
CA SER A 55 -16.35 6.22 -5.48
C SER A 55 -17.72 5.80 -6.01
N GLY A 56 -18.50 5.04 -5.24
CA GLY A 56 -19.73 4.39 -5.71
C GLY A 56 -19.48 3.32 -6.77
N ARG A 57 -18.22 2.90 -6.97
CA ARG A 57 -17.80 1.94 -8.00
C ARG A 57 -17.14 0.74 -7.34
N ARG A 58 -17.41 -0.45 -7.89
CA ARG A 58 -16.77 -1.68 -7.43
C ARG A 58 -15.39 -1.84 -8.06
N VAL A 59 -14.43 -2.28 -7.26
CA VAL A 59 -13.10 -2.67 -7.74
C VAL A 59 -13.24 -3.96 -8.54
N LYS A 60 -12.69 -3.97 -9.76
CA LYS A 60 -12.77 -5.14 -10.66
C LYS A 60 -11.49 -5.96 -10.65
N GLU A 61 -10.35 -5.30 -10.52
CA GLU A 61 -9.04 -5.92 -10.57
C GLU A 61 -8.13 -5.23 -9.55
N VAL A 62 -7.29 -6.02 -8.88
CA VAL A 62 -6.21 -5.55 -8.03
C VAL A 62 -4.92 -6.14 -8.53
N ARG A 63 -3.88 -5.30 -8.67
CA ARG A 63 -2.53 -5.72 -9.03
C ARG A 63 -1.61 -5.59 -7.84
N THR A 64 -0.88 -6.65 -7.51
CA THR A 64 0.13 -6.66 -6.45
C THR A 64 1.39 -7.37 -6.93
N ASP A 65 2.47 -7.21 -6.18
CA ASP A 65 3.60 -8.13 -6.27
C ASP A 65 3.22 -9.53 -5.72
N ARG A 66 4.18 -10.45 -5.71
CA ARG A 66 4.02 -11.80 -5.13
C ARG A 66 4.25 -11.83 -3.61
N GLY A 67 4.09 -10.70 -2.92
CA GLY A 67 4.22 -10.61 -1.47
C GLY A 67 3.27 -11.56 -0.75
N ARG A 68 3.75 -12.20 0.33
CA ARG A 68 2.96 -13.17 1.12
C ARG A 68 1.78 -12.50 1.84
N GLU A 69 1.86 -11.21 2.07
CA GLU A 69 0.78 -10.36 2.56
C GLU A 69 -0.45 -10.35 1.62
N PHE A 70 -0.23 -10.50 0.31
CA PHE A 70 -1.28 -10.50 -0.72
C PHE A 70 -1.58 -11.90 -1.23
N VAL A 71 -0.55 -12.75 -1.38
CA VAL A 71 -0.67 -14.12 -1.90
C VAL A 71 -0.80 -15.09 -0.74
N ASN A 72 -2.00 -15.14 -0.16
CA ASN A 72 -2.39 -16.13 0.86
C ASN A 72 -3.88 -16.49 0.74
N LYS A 73 -4.27 -17.60 1.37
CA LYS A 73 -5.66 -18.10 1.31
C LYS A 73 -6.67 -17.05 1.72
N THR A 74 -6.42 -16.32 2.82
CA THR A 74 -7.38 -15.36 3.35
C THR A 74 -7.61 -14.18 2.41
N MET A 75 -6.56 -13.67 1.74
CA MET A 75 -6.70 -12.62 0.73
C MET A 75 -7.31 -13.13 -0.57
N GLY A 76 -6.92 -14.33 -1.01
CA GLY A 76 -7.51 -14.99 -2.17
C GLY A 76 -9.02 -15.21 -2.01
N ASP A 77 -9.46 -15.69 -0.84
CA ASP A 77 -10.87 -15.87 -0.50
C ASP A 77 -11.59 -14.52 -0.48
N TYR A 78 -10.98 -13.46 0.07
CA TYR A 78 -11.57 -12.12 0.06
C TYR A 78 -11.79 -11.58 -1.35
N PHE A 79 -10.76 -11.64 -2.22
CA PHE A 79 -10.87 -11.17 -3.60
C PHE A 79 -11.91 -11.98 -4.37
N SER A 80 -11.90 -13.31 -4.23
CA SER A 80 -12.86 -14.20 -4.88
C SER A 80 -14.30 -13.93 -4.44
N ASN A 81 -14.53 -13.76 -3.14
CA ASN A 81 -15.86 -13.44 -2.60
C ASN A 81 -16.38 -12.08 -3.07
N LYS A 82 -15.49 -11.11 -3.30
CA LYS A 82 -15.87 -9.83 -3.91
C LYS A 82 -15.97 -9.89 -5.44
N GLY A 83 -15.51 -10.96 -6.09
CA GLY A 83 -15.40 -11.01 -7.54
C GLY A 83 -14.30 -10.11 -8.11
N ILE A 84 -13.28 -9.79 -7.29
CA ILE A 84 -12.10 -9.02 -7.70
C ILE A 84 -11.10 -9.98 -8.34
N ILE A 85 -10.62 -9.64 -9.53
CA ILE A 85 -9.52 -10.35 -10.18
C ILE A 85 -8.20 -9.93 -9.52
N HIS A 86 -7.49 -10.87 -8.91
CA HIS A 86 -6.17 -10.61 -8.35
C HIS A 86 -5.07 -10.92 -9.38
N GLY A 87 -4.53 -9.87 -10.00
CA GLY A 87 -3.34 -9.96 -10.84
C GLY A 87 -2.07 -9.89 -9.99
N THR A 88 -1.19 -10.87 -10.14
CA THR A 88 0.15 -10.81 -9.54
C THR A 88 1.17 -10.54 -10.62
N THR A 89 2.14 -9.67 -10.34
CA THR A 89 3.24 -9.44 -11.30
C THR A 89 4.05 -10.72 -11.50
N VAL A 90 4.42 -11.00 -12.74
CA VAL A 90 5.42 -12.01 -13.07
C VAL A 90 6.79 -11.35 -12.93
N GLY A 91 7.80 -12.07 -12.44
CA GLY A 91 9.15 -11.54 -12.19
C GLY A 91 9.86 -10.92 -13.42
N TYR A 92 9.27 -11.03 -14.62
CA TYR A 92 9.80 -10.48 -15.86
C TYR A 92 8.95 -9.33 -16.45
N THR A 93 7.86 -8.90 -15.81
CA THR A 93 7.09 -7.68 -16.17
C THR A 93 6.95 -6.72 -14.98
N PRO A 94 8.05 -6.04 -14.58
CA PRO A 94 8.03 -4.99 -13.55
C PRO A 94 7.03 -3.87 -13.87
N GLU A 95 6.70 -3.71 -15.14
CA GLU A 95 5.78 -2.69 -15.64
C GLU A 95 4.36 -2.81 -15.05
N GLN A 96 3.95 -3.96 -14.53
CA GLN A 96 2.58 -4.12 -14.03
C GLN A 96 2.37 -3.49 -12.64
N ASN A 97 3.44 -3.26 -11.86
CA ASN A 97 3.36 -2.59 -10.56
C ASN A 97 4.19 -1.29 -10.51
N TRP A 98 4.76 -0.85 -11.64
CA TRP A 98 5.62 0.33 -11.70
C TRP A 98 4.95 1.56 -11.09
N ALA A 99 3.63 1.70 -11.24
CA ALA A 99 2.90 2.89 -10.81
C ALA A 99 2.88 3.01 -9.28
N ALA A 100 2.61 1.90 -8.60
CA ALA A 100 2.66 1.85 -7.15
C ALA A 100 4.10 2.01 -6.63
N GLU A 101 5.08 1.39 -7.29
CA GLU A 101 6.50 1.51 -6.91
C GLU A 101 7.02 2.95 -7.07
N ARG A 102 6.71 3.61 -8.20
CA ARG A 102 7.08 5.01 -8.45
C ARG A 102 6.43 5.95 -7.44
N LEU A 103 5.16 5.69 -7.09
CA LEU A 103 4.46 6.46 -6.08
C LEU A 103 5.12 6.29 -4.71
N ASN A 104 5.41 5.05 -4.29
CA ASN A 104 6.11 4.78 -3.03
C ASN A 104 7.45 5.48 -2.94
N ARG A 105 8.25 5.45 -4.01
CA ARG A 105 9.53 6.17 -4.07
C ARG A 105 9.33 7.68 -3.92
N THR A 106 8.37 8.24 -4.64
CA THR A 106 8.09 9.69 -4.60
C THR A 106 7.63 10.15 -3.22
N LEU A 107 6.75 9.39 -2.56
CA LEU A 107 6.29 9.69 -1.21
C LEU A 107 7.45 9.61 -0.22
N LEU A 108 8.21 8.51 -0.24
CA LEU A 108 9.37 8.33 0.64
C LEU A 108 10.42 9.45 0.50
N GLU A 109 10.71 9.89 -0.73
CA GLU A 109 11.65 10.99 -0.98
C GLU A 109 11.12 12.32 -0.40
N LYS A 110 9.82 12.60 -0.56
CA LYS A 110 9.18 13.79 0.03
C LYS A 110 9.17 13.75 1.55
N THR A 111 8.80 12.61 2.15
CA THR A 111 8.85 12.39 3.60
C THR A 111 10.23 12.68 4.16
N ARG A 112 11.27 12.15 3.52
CA ARG A 112 12.67 12.37 3.93
C ARG A 112 13.06 13.84 3.81
N ALA A 113 12.68 14.52 2.72
CA ALA A 113 12.96 15.94 2.55
C ALA A 113 12.26 16.79 3.63
N MET A 114 10.98 16.52 3.91
CA MET A 114 10.22 17.24 4.94
C MET A 114 10.80 17.03 6.35
N LEU A 115 11.20 15.80 6.69
CA LEU A 115 11.84 15.51 7.97
C LEU A 115 13.22 16.19 8.08
N ALA A 116 14.01 16.15 7.02
CA ALA A 116 15.32 16.79 6.99
C ALA A 116 15.23 18.33 7.14
N GLU A 117 14.26 18.96 6.46
CA GLU A 117 14.03 20.40 6.54
C GLU A 117 13.49 20.83 7.91
N SER A 118 12.55 20.06 8.47
CA SER A 118 11.93 20.39 9.76
C SER A 118 12.84 20.15 10.97
N GLY A 119 13.90 19.33 10.81
CA GLY A 119 14.78 18.92 11.92
C GLY A 119 14.06 18.03 12.95
N LEU A 120 12.90 17.49 12.60
CA LEU A 120 12.10 16.64 13.47
C LEU A 120 12.63 15.20 13.49
N SER A 121 12.22 14.43 14.50
CA SER A 121 12.64 13.03 14.65
C SER A 121 12.18 12.18 13.46
N GLU A 122 13.05 11.28 12.99
CA GLU A 122 12.70 10.29 11.96
C GLU A 122 11.49 9.43 12.34
N LYS A 123 11.18 9.29 13.65
CA LYS A 123 9.98 8.60 14.13
C LYS A 123 8.67 9.22 13.62
N LEU A 124 8.68 10.45 13.13
CA LEU A 124 7.51 11.11 12.55
C LEU A 124 7.31 10.81 11.06
N TRP A 125 8.00 9.80 10.51
CA TRP A 125 7.91 9.46 9.09
C TRP A 125 6.49 9.07 8.65
N ALA A 126 5.65 8.54 9.55
CA ALA A 126 4.27 8.18 9.19
C ALA A 126 3.37 9.42 9.08
N GLU A 127 3.63 10.42 9.92
CA GLU A 127 2.95 11.72 9.93
C GLU A 127 3.41 12.62 8.78
N ALA A 128 4.62 12.43 8.28
CA ALA A 128 5.22 13.17 7.17
C ALA A 128 5.11 12.45 5.81
N TRP A 129 4.36 11.34 5.73
CA TRP A 129 4.27 10.48 4.54
C TRP A 129 3.53 11.13 3.36
#